data_AF-A0A2V8FQ12-F1
#
_entry.id   AF-A0A2V8FQ12-F1
#
_cell.length_a   1.000
_cell.length_b   1.000
_cell.length_c   1.000
_cell.angle_alpha   90.00
_cell.angle_beta   90.00
_cell.angle_gamma   90.00
#
_symmetry.space_group_name_H-M   'P 1'
#
loop_
_entity.id
_entity.type
_entity.pdbx_description
1 polymer ?
#
loop_
_entity_poly.entity_id
_entity_poly.type
_entity_poly.pdbx_seq_one_letter_code
_entity_poly.pdbx_strand_id
1 'polypeptide(L)'
;KKKFFYDGAAFADYLKEAPRGAHAAAAEFKLLSYRFYQSSSTDIPALTAAADDKKRFLARYPGFEANAELRLYLAVDYRDLHRRYLEARDHANAARYRQLARAECLHIARRYPRTEQADAARQLLRTLAVG
;
A
#
# COMPACT_ATOMS: atom_id res chain seq x y z
N LYS A 1 -10.14 -7.62 -30.46
CA LYS A 1 -8.95 -7.00 -29.82
C LYS A 1 -8.56 -7.86 -28.62
N LYS A 2 -7.42 -8.57 -28.63
CA LYS A 2 -6.93 -9.31 -27.45
C LYS A 2 -6.60 -8.28 -26.36
N LYS A 3 -7.42 -8.21 -25.30
CA LYS A 3 -7.00 -7.54 -24.06
C LYS A 3 -5.80 -8.33 -23.55
N PHE A 4 -4.60 -7.79 -23.70
CA PHE A 4 -3.45 -8.29 -22.96
C PHE A 4 -3.78 -8.06 -21.48
N PHE A 5 -4.27 -9.10 -20.81
CA PHE A 5 -4.32 -9.14 -19.36
C PHE A 5 -2.88 -9.26 -18.91
N TYR A 6 -2.32 -8.14 -18.48
CA TYR A 6 -1.00 -8.11 -17.89
C TYR A 6 -1.16 -8.56 -16.44
N ASP A 7 -0.94 -9.84 -16.16
CA ASP A 7 -1.17 -10.50 -14.87
C ASP A 7 0.00 -10.40 -13.89
N GLY A 8 1.08 -9.73 -14.30
CA GLY A 8 2.32 -9.66 -13.56
C GLY A 8 3.12 -10.97 -13.55
N ALA A 9 2.73 -12.01 -14.28
CA ALA A 9 3.43 -13.30 -14.29
C ALA A 9 4.91 -13.14 -14.64
N ALA A 10 5.24 -12.30 -15.63
CA ALA A 10 6.63 -12.02 -16.00
C ALA A 10 7.47 -11.43 -14.85
N PHE A 11 6.88 -10.61 -13.97
CA PHE A 11 7.58 -10.09 -12.80
C PHE A 11 7.76 -11.18 -11.72
N ALA A 12 6.75 -12.04 -11.55
CA ALA A 12 6.85 -13.16 -10.62
C ALA A 12 7.92 -14.17 -11.08
N ASP A 13 7.99 -14.47 -12.37
CA ASP A 13 8.97 -15.38 -12.94
C ASP A 13 10.38 -14.79 -12.86
N TYR A 14 10.54 -13.50 -13.17
CA TYR A 14 11.81 -12.80 -12.94
C TYR A 14 12.28 -12.90 -11.48
N LEU A 15 11.38 -12.71 -10.50
CA LEU A 15 11.75 -12.79 -9.09
C LEU A 15 12.09 -14.21 -8.63
N LYS A 16 11.57 -15.26 -9.29
CA LYS A 16 11.99 -16.65 -9.03
C LYS A 16 13.40 -16.90 -9.52
N GLU A 17 13.73 -16.39 -10.71
CA GLU A 17 15.03 -16.59 -11.36
C GLU A 17 16.13 -15.70 -10.76
N ALA A 18 15.79 -14.46 -10.43
CA ALA A 18 16.71 -13.43 -9.96
C ALA A 18 16.16 -12.66 -8.75
N PRO A 19 15.99 -13.31 -7.59
CA PRO A 19 15.35 -12.70 -6.40
C PRO A 19 16.11 -11.50 -5.81
N ARG A 20 17.39 -11.33 -6.18
CA ARG A 20 18.23 -10.17 -5.82
C ARG A 20 18.82 -9.49 -7.06
N GLY A 21 18.25 -9.72 -8.23
CA GLY A 21 18.69 -9.12 -9.49
C GLY A 21 18.49 -7.60 -9.51
N ALA A 22 19.12 -6.94 -10.47
CA ALA A 22 19.11 -5.48 -10.59
C ALA A 22 17.68 -4.87 -10.68
N HIS A 23 16.69 -5.65 -11.14
CA HIS A 23 15.30 -5.20 -11.27
C HIS A 23 14.36 -5.79 -10.20
N ALA A 24 14.89 -6.46 -9.16
CA ALA A 24 14.05 -7.13 -8.15
C ALA A 24 13.11 -6.16 -7.44
N ALA A 25 13.60 -4.99 -7.01
CA ALA A 25 12.76 -3.96 -6.37
C ALA A 25 11.67 -3.45 -7.32
N ALA A 26 12.01 -3.20 -8.60
CA ALA A 26 11.04 -2.73 -9.59
C ALA A 26 9.97 -3.80 -9.89
N ALA A 27 10.37 -5.07 -10.03
CA ALA A 27 9.45 -6.19 -10.26
C ALA A 27 8.52 -6.41 -9.07
N GLU A 28 9.05 -6.43 -7.85
CA GLU A 28 8.27 -6.60 -6.63
C GLU A 28 7.30 -5.42 -6.43
N PHE A 29 7.73 -4.19 -6.69
CA PHE A 29 6.86 -3.01 -6.67
C PHE A 29 5.70 -3.15 -7.67
N LYS A 30 5.98 -3.53 -8.93
CA LYS A 30 4.93 -3.69 -9.94
C LYS A 30 3.90 -4.75 -9.57
N LEU A 31 4.33 -5.86 -8.96
CA LEU A 31 3.40 -6.86 -8.44
C LEU A 31 2.53 -6.31 -7.31
N LEU A 32 3.10 -5.54 -6.38
CA LEU A 32 2.35 -4.92 -5.28
C LEU A 32 1.34 -3.90 -5.79
N SER A 33 1.74 -3.03 -6.72
CA SER A 33 0.84 -2.04 -7.33
C SER A 33 -0.29 -2.73 -8.09
N TYR A 34 0.02 -3.78 -8.87
CA TYR A 34 -0.99 -4.54 -9.59
C TYR A 34 -2.01 -5.17 -8.64
N ARG A 35 -1.55 -5.88 -7.59
CA ARG A 35 -2.43 -6.46 -6.57
C ARG A 35 -3.30 -5.41 -5.89
N PHE A 36 -2.73 -4.23 -5.60
CA PHE A 36 -3.48 -3.13 -5.00
C PHE A 36 -4.64 -2.66 -5.89
N TYR A 37 -4.41 -2.45 -7.19
CA TYR A 37 -5.47 -2.01 -8.11
C TYR A 37 -6.50 -3.10 -8.45
N GLN A 38 -6.11 -4.37 -8.38
CA GLN A 38 -7.00 -5.49 -8.68
C GLN A 38 -7.80 -5.99 -7.49
N SER A 39 -7.34 -5.72 -6.28
CA SER A 39 -8.04 -6.15 -5.08
C SER A 39 -9.38 -5.44 -4.98
N SER A 40 -10.46 -6.15 -5.30
CA SER A 40 -11.80 -5.85 -4.78
C SER A 40 -11.96 -6.37 -3.36
N SER A 41 -10.93 -7.05 -2.81
CA SER A 41 -10.97 -7.66 -1.50
C SER A 41 -11.10 -6.58 -0.44
N THR A 42 -12.09 -6.81 0.39
CA THR A 42 -12.58 -5.88 1.36
C THR A 42 -12.65 -6.53 2.75
N ASP A 43 -12.28 -7.80 2.84
CA ASP A 43 -12.17 -8.54 4.09
C ASP A 43 -10.86 -8.22 4.82
N ILE A 44 -10.94 -8.29 6.15
CA ILE A 44 -9.84 -7.95 7.06
C ILE A 44 -8.56 -8.78 6.81
N PRO A 45 -8.63 -10.11 6.60
CA PRO A 45 -7.43 -10.92 6.35
C PRO A 45 -6.66 -10.50 5.09
N ALA A 46 -7.35 -10.29 3.97
CA ALA A 46 -6.69 -9.91 2.72
C ALA A 46 -6.04 -8.52 2.81
N LEU A 47 -6.74 -7.54 3.40
CA LEU A 47 -6.19 -6.20 3.62
C LEU A 47 -4.97 -6.22 4.56
N THR A 48 -5.00 -7.07 5.60
CA THR A 48 -3.87 -7.23 6.52
C THR A 48 -2.66 -7.82 5.81
N ALA A 49 -2.86 -8.87 5.01
CA ALA A 49 -1.79 -9.48 4.21
C ALA A 49 -1.20 -8.49 3.19
N ALA A 50 -2.05 -7.71 2.53
CA ALA A 50 -1.63 -6.69 1.57
C ALA A 50 -0.83 -5.56 2.23
N ALA A 51 -1.19 -5.15 3.44
CA ALA A 51 -0.43 -4.17 4.21
C ALA A 51 0.93 -4.72 4.65
N ASP A 52 0.98 -5.98 5.08
CA ASP A 52 2.24 -6.64 5.48
C ASP A 52 3.21 -6.85 4.32
N ASP A 53 2.70 -7.19 3.13
CA ASP A 53 3.50 -7.23 1.90
C ASP A 53 4.17 -5.88 1.62
N LYS A 54 3.42 -4.77 1.69
CA LYS A 54 3.95 -3.42 1.45
C LYS A 54 4.96 -3.00 2.52
N LYS A 55 4.72 -3.33 3.79
CA LYS A 55 5.68 -3.08 4.88
C LYS A 55 6.99 -3.82 4.66
N ARG A 56 6.93 -5.09 4.24
CA ARG A 56 8.13 -5.89 3.95
C ARG A 56 8.94 -5.26 2.82
N PHE A 57 8.29 -4.81 1.75
CA PHE A 57 8.96 -4.10 0.66
C PHE A 57 9.64 -2.83 1.15
N LEU A 58 8.93 -1.97 1.90
CA LEU A 58 9.47 -0.71 2.40
C LEU A 58 10.67 -0.90 3.33
N ALA A 59 10.66 -1.98 4.12
CA ALA A 59 11.79 -2.36 4.97
C ALA A 59 12.97 -2.91 4.14
N ARG A 60 12.69 -3.66 3.08
CA ARG A 60 13.71 -4.27 2.21
C ARG A 60 14.38 -3.26 1.28
N TYR A 61 13.64 -2.27 0.78
CA TYR A 61 14.11 -1.27 -0.19
C TYR A 61 13.85 0.17 0.28
N PRO A 62 14.50 0.64 1.36
CA PRO A 62 14.22 1.95 1.95
C PRO A 62 14.51 3.14 1.01
N GLY A 63 15.41 2.96 0.03
CA GLY A 63 15.79 3.97 -0.97
C GLY A 63 15.09 3.85 -2.32
N PHE A 64 14.08 2.98 -2.46
CA PHE A 64 13.39 2.80 -3.75
C PHE A 64 12.61 4.06 -4.15
N GLU A 65 12.72 4.44 -5.42
CA GLU A 65 12.22 5.73 -5.95
C GLU A 65 10.72 5.92 -5.76
N ALA A 66 9.92 4.86 -5.91
CA ALA A 66 8.47 4.92 -5.79
C ALA A 66 7.96 4.60 -4.37
N ASN A 67 8.80 4.73 -3.33
CA ASN A 67 8.38 4.51 -1.95
C ASN A 67 7.26 5.44 -1.48
N ALA A 68 7.19 6.67 -2.01
CA ALA A 68 6.08 7.58 -1.73
C ALA A 68 4.73 6.99 -2.17
N GLU A 69 4.71 6.35 -3.34
CA GLU A 69 3.53 5.70 -3.91
C GLU A 69 3.13 4.47 -3.10
N LEU A 70 4.10 3.60 -2.78
CA LEU A 70 3.81 2.40 -2.01
C LEU A 70 3.34 2.71 -0.58
N ARG A 71 3.89 3.76 0.05
CA ARG A 71 3.41 4.26 1.35
C ARG A 71 1.98 4.80 1.27
N LEU A 72 1.61 5.46 0.16
CA LEU A 72 0.24 5.89 -0.03
C LEU A 72 -0.70 4.68 -0.13
N TYR A 73 -0.32 3.63 -0.86
CA TYR A 73 -1.10 2.39 -0.90
C TYR A 73 -1.25 1.77 0.49
N LEU A 74 -0.18 1.75 1.30
CA LEU A 74 -0.24 1.27 2.68
C LEU A 74 -1.18 2.12 3.56
N ALA A 75 -1.16 3.44 3.40
CA ALA A 75 -2.08 4.33 4.11
C ALA A 75 -3.55 4.07 3.74
N VAL A 76 -3.82 3.74 2.47
CA VAL A 76 -5.15 3.35 1.99
C VAL A 76 -5.59 2.01 2.60
N ASP A 77 -4.73 0.98 2.59
CA ASP A 77 -5.05 -0.30 3.23
C ASP A 77 -5.38 -0.13 4.72
N TYR A 78 -4.63 0.71 5.43
CA TYR A 78 -4.91 1.02 6.82
C TYR A 78 -6.23 1.78 7.03
N ARG A 79 -6.59 2.72 6.15
CA ARG A 79 -7.92 3.35 6.18
C ARG A 79 -9.02 2.32 6.00
N ASP A 80 -8.83 1.37 5.09
CA ASP A 80 -9.86 0.36 4.80
C ASP A 80 -9.98 -0.65 5.94
N LEU A 81 -8.85 -1.09 6.53
CA LEU A 81 -8.87 -1.87 7.77
C LEU A 81 -9.59 -1.13 8.90
N HIS A 82 -9.32 0.16 9.09
CA HIS A 82 -10.04 0.97 10.08
C HIS A 82 -11.57 0.90 9.88
N ARG A 83 -12.04 1.07 8.63
CA ARG A 83 -13.47 0.97 8.30
C ARG A 83 -14.04 -0.41 8.61
N ARG A 84 -13.33 -1.49 8.24
CA ARG A 84 -13.80 -2.86 8.48
C ARG A 84 -13.86 -3.23 9.95
N TYR A 85 -12.88 -2.81 10.74
CA TYR A 85 -12.93 -3.03 12.18
C TYR A 85 -14.01 -2.19 12.86
N LEU A 86 -14.33 -0.98 12.36
CA LEU A 86 -15.51 -0.23 12.83
C LEU A 86 -16.81 -0.97 12.53
N GLU A 87 -16.98 -1.48 11.31
CA GLU A 87 -18.15 -2.28 10.91
C GLU A 87 -18.31 -3.54 11.78
N ALA A 88 -17.19 -4.18 12.12
CA ALA A 88 -17.14 -5.34 13.01
C ALA A 88 -17.28 -4.99 14.51
N ARG A 89 -17.45 -3.71 14.87
CA ARG A 89 -17.50 -3.20 16.25
C ARG A 89 -16.25 -3.48 17.09
N ASP A 90 -15.12 -3.71 16.45
CA ASP A 90 -13.81 -3.82 17.09
C ASP A 90 -13.16 -2.42 17.11
N HIS A 91 -13.56 -1.63 18.10
CA HIS A 91 -13.11 -0.26 18.26
C HIS A 91 -11.59 -0.16 18.53
N ALA A 92 -11.00 -1.19 19.14
CA ALA A 92 -9.58 -1.20 19.45
C ALA A 92 -8.74 -1.30 18.17
N ASN A 93 -9.04 -2.26 17.30
CA ASN A 93 -8.35 -2.37 16.02
C ASN A 93 -8.70 -1.22 15.08
N ALA A 94 -9.94 -0.73 15.10
CA ALA A 94 -10.32 0.46 14.34
C ALA A 94 -9.44 1.68 14.71
N ALA A 95 -9.28 1.97 16.01
CA ALA A 95 -8.45 3.08 16.46
C ALA A 95 -6.97 2.89 16.07
N ARG A 96 -6.44 1.66 16.22
CA ARG A 96 -5.08 1.32 15.80
C ARG A 96 -4.83 1.60 14.33
N TYR A 97 -5.70 1.13 13.44
CA TYR A 97 -5.51 1.30 12.00
C TYR A 97 -5.73 2.74 11.53
N ARG A 98 -6.59 3.52 12.21
CA ARG A 98 -6.68 4.97 12.00
C ARG A 98 -5.37 5.68 12.31
N GLN A 99 -4.74 5.34 13.44
CA GLN A 99 -3.45 5.92 13.83
C GLN A 99 -2.34 5.57 12.84
N LEU A 100 -2.29 4.32 12.38
CA LEU A 100 -1.32 3.87 11.37
C LEU A 100 -1.51 4.60 10.03
N ALA A 101 -2.75 4.71 9.53
CA ALA A 101 -3.06 5.45 8.31
C ALA A 101 -2.62 6.93 8.42
N ARG A 102 -2.91 7.56 9.56
CA ARG A 102 -2.49 8.94 9.85
C ARG A 102 -0.98 9.08 9.87
N ALA A 103 -0.27 8.15 10.52
CA ALA A 103 1.18 8.17 10.62
C ALA A 103 1.85 8.10 9.23
N GLU A 104 1.39 7.20 8.36
CA GLU A 104 1.90 7.11 6.98
C GLU A 104 1.61 8.38 6.18
N CYS A 105 0.40 8.94 6.27
CA CYS A 105 0.10 10.18 5.56
C CYS A 105 0.97 11.36 6.01
N LEU A 106 1.20 11.49 7.32
CA LEU A 106 2.09 12.51 7.87
C LEU A 106 3.54 12.29 7.43
N HIS A 107 3.99 11.02 7.39
CA HIS A 107 5.30 10.67 6.88
C HIS A 107 5.44 11.09 5.41
N ILE A 108 4.45 10.77 4.57
CA ILE A 108 4.48 11.11 3.15
C ILE A 108 4.54 12.63 2.95
N ALA A 109 3.63 13.36 3.62
CA ALA A 109 3.55 14.82 3.51
C ALA A 109 4.83 15.54 3.96
N ARG A 110 5.60 14.96 4.89
CA ARG A 110 6.88 15.49 5.37
C ARG A 110 8.06 15.09 4.50
N ARG A 111 8.15 13.82 4.10
CA ARG A 111 9.35 13.25 3.45
C ARG A 111 9.37 13.43 1.94
N TYR A 112 8.20 13.53 1.32
CA TYR A 112 8.04 13.69 -0.13
C TYR A 112 7.21 14.95 -0.43
N PRO A 113 7.65 16.14 0.01
CA PRO A 113 6.89 17.36 -0.23
C PRO A 113 6.78 17.64 -1.74
N ARG A 114 5.64 18.17 -2.18
CA ARG A 114 5.36 18.57 -3.58
C ARG A 114 5.22 17.39 -4.57
N THR A 115 4.88 16.20 -4.07
CA THR A 115 4.45 15.09 -4.93
C THR A 115 2.93 14.93 -4.90
N GLU A 116 2.37 14.30 -5.94
CA GLU A 116 0.95 13.94 -5.96
C GLU A 116 0.57 13.06 -4.76
N GLN A 117 1.48 12.20 -4.31
CA GLN A 117 1.28 11.35 -3.14
C GLN A 117 1.16 12.16 -1.85
N ALA A 118 1.90 13.27 -1.71
CA ALA A 118 1.74 14.16 -0.57
C ALA A 118 0.40 14.89 -0.58
N ASP A 119 -0.10 15.28 -1.75
CA ASP A 119 -1.43 15.89 -1.88
C ASP A 119 -2.55 14.87 -1.59
N ALA A 120 -2.44 13.66 -2.13
CA ALA A 120 -3.36 12.57 -1.82
C ALA A 120 -3.33 12.20 -0.32
N ALA A 121 -2.15 12.15 0.30
CA ALA A 121 -2.00 11.89 1.73
C ALA A 121 -2.65 13.00 2.58
N ARG A 122 -2.53 14.27 2.18
CA ARG A 122 -3.21 15.39 2.85
C ARG A 122 -4.73 15.30 2.72
N GLN A 123 -5.24 14.90 1.56
CA GLN A 123 -6.68 14.67 1.38
C GLN A 123 -7.17 13.52 2.26
N LEU A 124 -6.44 12.40 2.28
CA LEU A 124 -6.74 11.24 3.13
C LEU A 124 -6.75 11.62 4.63
N LEU A 125 -5.80 12.43 5.09
CA LEU A 125 -5.77 12.95 6.47
C LEU A 125 -7.04 13.70 6.86
N ARG A 126 -7.61 14.49 5.94
CA ARG A 126 -8.87 15.21 6.20
C ARG A 126 -10.02 14.23 6.39
N THR A 127 -10.09 13.17 5.59
CA THR A 127 -11.15 12.14 5.75
C THR A 127 -11.02 11.35 7.04
N LEU A 128 -9.78 11.11 7.51
CA LEU A 128 -9.52 10.40 8.77
C LEU A 128 -9.81 11.26 10.02
N ALA A 129 -9.97 12.58 9.86
CA ALA A 129 -10.29 13.49 10.96
C ALA A 129 -11.80 13.59 11.24
N VAL A 130 -12.64 13.23 10.26
CA VAL A 130 -14.11 13.40 10.30
C VAL A 130 -14.84 12.12 10.78
N GLY A 131 -14.09 11.09 11.20
CA GLY A 131 -14.62 9.82 11.72
C GLY A 131 -14.39 9.61 13.22
#